data_AF-A0A519L5Z7-F1
#
_entry.id   AF-A0A519L5Z7-F1
#
_cell.length_a   1.000
_cell.length_b   1.000
_cell.length_c   1.000
_cell.angle_alpha   90.00
_cell.angle_beta   90.00
_cell.angle_gamma   90.00
#
_symmetry.space_group_name_H-M   'P 1'
#
loop_
_entity.id
_entity.type
_entity.pdbx_description
1 polymer ?
#
loop_
_entity_poly.entity_id
_entity_poly.type
_entity_poly.pdbx_seq_one_letter_code
_entity_poly.pdbx_strand_id
1 'polypeptide(L)'
;MKSISIKVAFCASCNGYCSAIPADKKDHDHPEIIDQFFYHGEPWFTFDQKKFEAKTQFEGIDVRILDLSTHRIKDRKYCNCVKLKKAVKTIHRSISAKADQAYFVSDYNDTDADIYFQDLYHTYHNFHGLGVKHSANSVR
;
A
#
# COMPACT_ATOMS: atom_id res chain seq x y z
N MET A 1 25.67 4.02 -19.03
CA MET A 1 24.51 4.34 -18.17
C MET A 1 24.69 3.59 -16.86
N LYS A 2 24.44 4.22 -15.71
CA LYS A 2 24.53 3.52 -14.43
C LYS A 2 23.36 2.53 -14.35
N SER A 3 23.64 1.27 -14.05
CA SER A 3 22.62 0.25 -13.80
C SER A 3 22.00 0.50 -12.43
N ILE A 4 20.70 0.79 -12.38
CA ILE A 4 19.98 1.06 -11.13
C ILE A 4 19.40 -0.25 -10.61
N SER A 5 19.76 -0.60 -9.38
CA SER A 5 19.30 -1.82 -8.75
C SER A 5 18.01 -1.59 -7.98
N ILE A 6 17.08 -2.54 -8.06
CA ILE A 6 15.76 -2.52 -7.43
C ILE A 6 15.61 -3.79 -6.61
N LYS A 7 15.13 -3.65 -5.37
CA LYS A 7 14.71 -4.75 -4.52
C LYS A 7 13.25 -5.06 -4.81
N VAL A 8 12.96 -6.32 -5.09
CA VAL A 8 11.63 -6.79 -5.45
C VAL A 8 11.26 -7.95 -4.54
N ALA A 9 10.11 -7.86 -3.92
CA ALA A 9 9.51 -8.90 -3.10
C ALA A 9 8.65 -9.82 -3.98
N PHE A 10 9.15 -11.02 -4.26
CA PHE A 10 8.43 -12.06 -5.02
C PHE A 10 7.69 -12.99 -4.10
N CYS A 11 6.47 -13.37 -4.47
CA CYS A 11 5.75 -14.44 -3.80
C CYS A 11 6.10 -15.78 -4.43
N ALA A 12 6.59 -16.72 -3.63
CA ALA A 12 6.96 -18.07 -4.04
C ALA A 12 5.77 -18.87 -4.59
N SER A 13 4.55 -18.57 -4.14
CA SER A 13 3.34 -19.29 -4.55
C SER A 13 2.86 -18.92 -5.96
N CYS A 14 2.84 -17.63 -6.29
CA CYS A 14 2.32 -17.11 -7.57
C CYS A 14 3.45 -16.71 -8.55
N ASN A 15 4.71 -16.69 -8.09
CA ASN A 15 5.89 -16.14 -8.75
C ASN A 15 5.72 -14.70 -9.27
N GLY A 16 4.73 -13.99 -8.73
CA GLY A 16 4.45 -12.59 -8.98
C GLY A 16 5.06 -11.71 -7.90
N TYR A 17 5.24 -10.44 -8.20
CA TYR A 17 5.79 -9.48 -7.24
C TYR A 17 4.68 -8.77 -6.44
N CYS A 18 5.00 -8.49 -5.19
CA CYS A 18 4.10 -7.90 -4.20
C CYS A 18 4.50 -6.47 -3.82
N SER A 19 5.79 -6.14 -3.97
CA SER A 19 6.32 -4.79 -3.75
C SER A 19 7.70 -4.65 -4.38
N ALA A 20 8.05 -3.45 -4.83
CA ALA A 20 9.36 -3.09 -5.34
C ALA A 20 9.83 -1.74 -4.76
N ILE A 21 11.13 -1.59 -4.53
CA ILE A 21 11.76 -0.38 -3.98
C ILE A 21 13.20 -0.24 -4.54
N PRO A 22 13.74 0.97 -4.73
CA PRO A 22 15.16 1.13 -5.08
C PRO A 22 16.06 0.41 -4.06
N ALA A 23 17.12 -0.24 -4.54
CA ALA A 23 18.03 -0.96 -3.66
C ALA A 23 18.82 -0.01 -2.76
N ASP A 24 19.23 1.13 -3.33
CA ASP A 24 19.98 2.19 -2.68
C ASP A 24 19.14 3.46 -2.54
N LYS A 25 19.23 4.10 -1.38
CA LYS A 25 18.53 5.37 -1.10
C LYS A 25 18.98 6.52 -2.01
N LYS A 26 20.22 6.45 -2.53
CA LYS A 26 20.78 7.45 -3.43
C LYS A 26 20.09 7.48 -4.78
N ASP A 27 19.44 6.38 -5.16
CA ASP A 27 18.78 6.23 -6.46
C ASP A 27 17.30 6.64 -6.40
N HIS A 28 16.77 7.04 -5.23
CA HIS A 28 15.40 7.52 -5.09
C HIS A 28 15.11 8.74 -5.98
N ASP A 29 16.07 9.67 -6.04
CA ASP A 29 15.95 10.90 -6.82
C ASP A 29 16.40 10.71 -8.28
N HIS A 30 16.70 9.47 -8.69
CA HIS A 30 17.12 9.20 -10.05
C HIS A 30 15.92 9.38 -11.01
N PRO A 31 16.08 10.09 -12.14
CA PRO A 31 14.99 10.37 -13.06
C PRO A 31 14.27 9.11 -13.55
N GLU A 32 15.00 8.02 -13.81
CA GLU A 32 14.40 6.75 -14.24
C GLU A 32 13.52 6.06 -13.17
N ILE A 33 13.81 6.31 -11.88
CA ILE A 33 13.03 5.76 -10.76
C ILE A 33 11.79 6.63 -10.51
N ILE A 34 11.94 7.94 -10.58
CA ILE A 34 10.83 8.89 -10.56
C ILE A 34 9.87 8.60 -11.73
N ASP A 35 10.43 8.37 -12.93
CA ASP A 35 9.68 7.97 -14.12
C ASP A 35 8.87 6.69 -13.88
N GLN A 36 9.50 5.66 -13.32
CA GLN A 36 8.83 4.40 -12.97
C GLN A 36 7.67 4.59 -11.99
N PHE A 37 7.85 5.40 -10.96
CA PHE A 37 6.83 5.60 -9.93
C PHE A 37 5.69 6.50 -10.40
N PHE A 38 6.00 7.64 -11.02
CA PHE A 38 5.00 8.66 -11.35
C PHE A 38 4.34 8.45 -12.71
N TYR A 39 5.08 7.98 -13.72
CA TYR A 39 4.59 7.94 -15.11
C TYR A 39 4.20 6.53 -15.55
N HIS A 40 4.92 5.50 -15.09
CA HIS A 40 4.51 4.11 -15.32
C HIS A 40 3.45 3.63 -14.32
N GLY A 41 3.29 4.33 -13.18
CA GLY A 41 2.17 4.15 -12.26
C GLY A 41 2.09 2.76 -11.64
N GLU A 42 3.23 2.09 -11.43
CA GLU A 42 3.27 0.75 -10.86
C GLU A 42 2.70 0.75 -9.43
N PRO A 43 1.53 0.10 -9.19
CA PRO A 43 0.87 0.16 -7.89
C PRO A 43 1.68 -0.43 -6.74
N TRP A 44 2.66 -1.27 -7.06
CA TRP A 44 3.47 -2.01 -6.11
C TRP A 44 4.88 -1.45 -5.95
N PHE A 45 5.25 -0.42 -6.71
CA PHE A 45 6.50 0.30 -6.51
C PHE A 45 6.31 1.31 -5.37
N THR A 46 7.23 1.34 -4.41
CA THR A 46 7.14 2.23 -3.26
C THR A 46 8.50 2.81 -2.90
N PHE A 47 8.50 4.04 -2.41
CA PHE A 47 9.68 4.68 -1.79
C PHE A 47 9.73 4.46 -0.27
N ASP A 48 8.66 3.94 0.33
CA ASP A 48 8.60 3.75 1.78
C ASP A 48 9.18 2.38 2.15
N GLN A 49 10.40 2.43 2.69
CA GLN A 49 11.12 1.25 3.19
C GLN A 49 10.30 0.47 4.22
N LYS A 50 9.51 1.12 5.07
CA LYS A 50 8.68 0.44 6.08
C LYS A 50 7.55 -0.35 5.44
N LYS A 51 6.93 0.19 4.38
CA LYS A 51 5.89 -0.52 3.61
C LYS A 51 6.46 -1.71 2.88
N PHE A 52 7.65 -1.57 2.28
CA PHE A 52 8.36 -2.70 1.66
C PHE A 52 8.68 -3.80 2.69
N GLU A 53 9.25 -3.45 3.84
CA GLU A 53 9.59 -4.41 4.90
C GLU A 53 8.36 -5.10 5.50
N ALA A 54 7.22 -4.42 5.59
CA ALA A 54 5.97 -5.05 5.99
C ALA A 54 5.54 -6.13 4.98
N LYS A 55 5.78 -5.91 3.69
CA LYS A 55 5.47 -6.87 2.60
C LYS A 55 6.46 -8.04 2.54
N THR A 56 7.69 -7.88 3.01
CA THR A 56 8.65 -8.99 3.11
C THR A 56 8.41 -9.89 4.31
N GLN A 57 7.59 -9.47 5.27
CA GLN A 57 7.24 -10.27 6.46
C GLN A 57 6.10 -11.28 6.20
N PHE A 58 5.58 -11.39 4.98
CA PHE A 58 4.59 -12.41 4.64
C PHE A 58 5.27 -13.74 4.33
N GLU A 59 4.58 -14.85 4.59
CA GLU A 59 5.11 -16.19 4.32
C GLU A 59 5.31 -16.41 2.83
N GLY A 60 6.43 -17.05 2.48
CA GLY A 60 6.76 -17.35 1.09
C GLY A 60 7.07 -16.11 0.25
N ILE A 61 7.60 -15.04 0.86
CA ILE A 61 8.14 -13.90 0.13
C ILE A 61 9.66 -13.98 0.06
N ASP A 62 10.18 -13.97 -1.17
CA ASP A 62 11.61 -13.90 -1.47
C ASP A 62 11.98 -12.50 -1.96
N VAL A 63 12.98 -11.89 -1.34
CA VAL A 63 13.53 -10.61 -1.80
C VAL A 63 14.63 -10.88 -2.81
N ARG A 64 14.51 -10.32 -4.01
CA ARG A 64 15.52 -10.40 -5.07
C ARG A 64 15.92 -9.01 -5.51
N ILE A 65 17.20 -8.83 -5.82
CA ILE A 65 17.72 -7.60 -6.40
C ILE A 65 17.78 -7.79 -7.92
N LEU A 66 17.16 -6.89 -8.66
CA LEU A 66 17.10 -6.90 -10.11
C LEU A 66 17.54 -5.53 -10.64
N ASP A 67 18.04 -5.50 -11.88
CA ASP A 67 18.26 -4.24 -12.58
C ASP A 67 16.92 -3.63 -13.04
N LEU A 68 16.81 -2.29 -13.04
CA LEU A 68 15.60 -1.56 -13.45
C LEU A 68 15.11 -1.96 -14.84
N SER A 69 16.03 -2.16 -15.79
CA SER A 69 15.69 -2.61 -17.14
C SER A 69 14.99 -3.96 -17.14
N THR A 70 15.44 -4.88 -16.28
CA THR A 70 14.88 -6.22 -16.15
C THR A 70 13.55 -6.19 -15.40
N HIS A 71 13.41 -5.27 -14.44
CA HIS A 71 12.15 -5.02 -13.74
C HIS A 71 11.06 -4.58 -14.71
N ARG A 72 11.35 -3.58 -15.56
CA ARG A 72 10.41 -3.03 -16.55
C ARG A 72 9.85 -4.10 -17.50
N ILE A 73 10.67 -5.07 -17.92
CA ILE A 73 10.21 -6.17 -18.78
C ILE A 73 9.21 -7.09 -18.06
N LYS A 74 9.30 -7.18 -16.72
CA LYS A 74 8.48 -8.05 -15.88
C LYS A 74 7.41 -7.28 -15.09
N ASP A 75 7.18 -6.01 -15.43
CA ASP A 75 6.26 -5.12 -14.71
C ASP A 75 4.83 -5.69 -14.62
N ARG A 76 4.39 -6.56 -15.53
CA ARG A 76 3.03 -7.11 -15.48
C ARG A 76 2.88 -8.32 -14.55
N LYS A 77 3.97 -8.83 -13.98
CA LYS A 77 3.96 -10.07 -13.18
C LYS A 77 3.57 -9.83 -11.73
N TYR A 78 2.40 -9.26 -11.51
CA TYR A 78 1.88 -8.99 -10.17
C TYR A 78 1.43 -10.26 -9.46
N CYS A 79 1.52 -10.30 -8.13
CA CYS A 79 0.92 -11.39 -7.39
C CYS A 79 -0.58 -11.23 -7.24
N ASN A 80 -1.32 -12.29 -7.58
CA ASN A 80 -2.79 -12.36 -7.49
C ASN A 80 -3.28 -13.19 -6.28
N CYS A 81 -2.41 -13.43 -5.28
CA CYS A 81 -2.79 -14.19 -4.10
C CYS A 81 -3.82 -13.42 -3.26
N VAL A 82 -5.01 -14.00 -3.08
CA VAL A 82 -6.13 -13.40 -2.33
C VAL A 82 -5.79 -13.16 -0.85
N LYS A 83 -4.91 -13.97 -0.25
CA LYS A 83 -4.51 -13.86 1.17
C LYS A 83 -3.03 -14.17 1.34
N LEU A 84 -2.21 -13.13 1.46
CA LEU A 84 -0.85 -13.27 1.97
C LEU A 84 -0.96 -13.45 3.50
N LYS A 85 -0.55 -14.60 4.03
CA LYS A 85 -0.49 -14.83 5.47
C LYS A 85 0.77 -14.15 6.01
N LYS A 86 0.64 -13.31 7.05
CA LYS A 86 1.81 -12.75 7.73
C LYS A 86 2.59 -13.91 8.32
N ALA A 87 3.91 -13.93 8.13
CA ALA A 87 4.76 -14.90 8.78
C ALA A 87 4.63 -14.71 10.29
N VAL A 88 4.21 -15.78 10.96
CA VAL A 88 4.17 -15.80 12.41
C VAL A 88 5.62 -15.77 12.88
N LYS A 89 6.12 -14.59 13.27
CA LYS A 89 7.38 -14.50 14.01
C LYS A 89 7.17 -15.29 15.30
N THR A 90 7.76 -16.48 15.40
CA THR A 90 7.79 -17.26 16.64
C THR A 90 8.63 -16.47 17.65
N ILE A 91 7.98 -15.59 18.40
CA ILE A 91 8.63 -14.91 19.53
C ILE A 91 8.86 -15.99 20.58
N HIS A 92 10.11 -16.48 20.69
CA HIS A 92 10.54 -17.23 21.86
C HIS A 92 10.55 -16.28 23.07
N ARG A 93 9.38 -16.06 23.66
CA ARG A 93 9.22 -15.37 24.93
C ARG A 93 9.65 -16.35 26.02
N SER A 94 10.84 -16.13 26.60
CA SER A 94 11.17 -16.71 27.89
C SER A 94 10.08 -16.31 28.88
N ILE A 95 9.42 -17.31 29.47
CA ILE A 95 8.30 -17.15 30.40
C ILE A 95 8.82 -16.40 31.63
N SER A 96 8.52 -15.10 31.72
CA SER A 96 8.47 -14.39 33.00
C SER A 96 7.01 -14.08 33.26
N ALA A 97 6.44 -14.80 34.21
CA ALA A 97 5.05 -14.69 34.63
C ALA A 97 4.84 -13.35 35.35
N LYS A 98 4.22 -12.39 34.66
CA LYS A 98 3.28 -11.45 35.26
C LYS A 98 2.17 -11.18 34.26
N ALA A 99 0.97 -11.59 34.63
CA ALA A 99 -0.25 -11.17 33.98
C ALA A 99 -0.34 -9.64 34.06
N ASP A 100 -0.69 -9.00 32.94
CA ASP A 100 -1.62 -7.87 32.92
C ASP A 100 -2.04 -7.55 31.48
N GLN A 101 -3.36 -7.61 31.30
CA GLN A 101 -4.23 -7.04 30.26
C GLN A 101 -3.75 -7.05 28.80
N ALA A 102 -4.41 -7.91 28.02
CA ALA A 102 -4.51 -7.79 26.57
C ALA A 102 -5.28 -6.52 26.19
N TYR A 103 -4.55 -5.49 25.75
CA TYR A 103 -5.13 -4.42 24.93
C TYR A 103 -5.08 -4.87 23.47
N PHE A 104 -6.23 -5.30 22.96
CA PHE A 104 -6.52 -5.26 21.53
C PHE A 104 -6.48 -3.79 21.10
N VAL A 105 -5.39 -3.37 20.46
CA VAL A 105 -5.38 -2.16 19.64
C VAL A 105 -5.78 -2.60 18.23
N SER A 106 -7.07 -2.79 18.03
CA SER A 106 -7.67 -2.70 16.70
C SER A 106 -8.35 -1.35 16.57
N ASP A 107 -8.08 -0.73 15.44
CA ASP A 107 -8.93 0.21 14.73
C ASP A 107 -8.66 1.71 14.85
N TYR A 108 -8.64 2.29 13.64
CA TYR A 108 -8.80 3.68 13.22
C TYR A 108 -7.64 4.65 13.44
N ASN A 109 -6.76 4.70 12.43
CA ASN A 109 -6.01 5.89 12.04
C ASN A 109 -6.40 6.37 10.62
N ASP A 110 -7.64 6.09 10.18
CA ASP A 110 -8.21 6.48 8.86
C ASP A 110 -9.21 7.65 8.94
N THR A 111 -9.34 8.29 10.11
CA THR A 111 -10.44 9.25 10.36
C THR A 111 -10.34 10.56 9.57
N ASP A 112 -9.13 11.08 9.30
CA ASP A 112 -9.01 12.40 8.66
C ASP A 112 -9.29 12.38 7.16
N ALA A 113 -8.94 11.27 6.48
CA ALA A 113 -9.22 11.11 5.06
C ALA A 113 -10.72 10.88 4.82
N ASP A 114 -11.38 10.08 5.66
CA ASP A 114 -12.79 9.77 5.54
C ASP A 114 -13.68 11.01 5.81
N ILE A 115 -13.31 11.85 6.80
CA ILE A 115 -14.03 13.11 7.07
C ILE A 115 -13.96 14.05 5.86
N TYR A 116 -12.79 14.17 5.22
CA TYR A 116 -12.63 15.05 4.05
C TYR A 116 -13.55 14.64 2.90
N PHE A 117 -13.61 13.33 2.57
CA PHE A 117 -14.48 12.84 1.50
C PHE A 117 -15.96 12.90 1.87
N GLN A 118 -16.30 12.72 3.15
CA GLN A 118 -17.67 12.83 3.65
C GLN A 118 -18.18 14.28 3.54
N ASP A 119 -17.38 15.27 3.95
CA ASP A 119 -17.74 16.68 3.84
C ASP A 119 -17.88 17.13 2.37
N LEU A 120 -17.03 16.62 1.48
CA LEU A 120 -17.14 16.89 0.04
C LEU A 120 -18.44 16.32 -0.55
N TYR A 121 -18.80 15.10 -0.15
CA TYR A 121 -20.03 14.45 -0.59
C TYR A 121 -21.27 15.20 -0.10
N HIS A 122 -21.31 15.62 1.16
CA HIS A 122 -22.39 16.45 1.71
C HIS A 122 -22.51 17.80 1.00
N THR A 123 -21.38 18.46 0.75
CA THR A 123 -21.33 19.74 0.05
C THR A 123 -21.86 19.59 -1.38
N TYR A 124 -21.38 18.60 -2.13
CA TYR A 124 -21.86 18.31 -3.47
C TYR A 124 -23.38 18.06 -3.50
N HIS A 125 -23.91 17.26 -2.58
CA HIS A 125 -25.35 17.00 -2.49
C HIS A 125 -26.19 18.22 -2.12
N ASN A 126 -25.66 19.15 -1.32
CA ASN A 126 -26.36 20.39 -0.97
C ASN A 126 -26.40 21.38 -2.15
N PHE A 127 -25.37 21.44 -2.99
CA PHE A 127 -25.31 22.37 -4.14
C PHE A 127 -25.87 21.79 -5.44
N HIS A 128 -25.81 20.47 -5.62
CA HIS A 128 -26.22 19.78 -6.85
C HIS A 128 -27.30 18.71 -6.64
N GLY A 129 -27.88 18.67 -5.44
CA GLY A 129 -28.93 17.72 -5.08
C GLY A 129 -30.06 17.69 -6.10
N LEU A 130 -30.19 16.53 -6.76
CA LEU A 130 -31.36 16.16 -7.52
C LEU A 130 -32.61 16.24 -6.62
N GLY A 131 -33.29 17.37 -6.68
CA GLY A 131 -34.72 17.51 -6.38
C GLY A 131 -35.14 17.72 -4.93
N VAL A 132 -34.87 18.90 -4.37
CA VAL A 132 -35.85 19.49 -3.43
C VAL A 132 -36.96 20.09 -4.28
N LYS A 133 -38.03 19.32 -4.50
CA LYS A 133 -39.31 19.91 -4.94
C LYS A 133 -39.76 20.84 -3.81
N HIS A 134 -39.59 22.15 -4.01
CA HIS A 134 -40.31 23.14 -3.23
C HIS A 134 -41.81 22.90 -3.45
N SER A 135 -42.45 22.19 -2.51
CA SER A 135 -43.89 22.17 -2.40
C SER A 135 -44.33 23.57 -2.00
N ALA A 136 -44.71 24.36 -2.99
CA ALA A 136 -45.43 25.60 -2.81
C ALA A 136 -46.80 25.28 -2.19
N ASN A 137 -46.90 25.33 -0.85
CA ASN A 137 -48.19 25.49 -0.21
C ASN A 137 -48.51 26.98 -0.17
N SER A 138 -49.07 27.46 -1.28
CA SER A 138 -49.94 28.63 -1.29
C SER A 138 -51.23 28.23 -0.57
N VAL A 139 -51.41 28.70 0.66
CA VAL A 139 -52.72 28.72 1.32
C VAL A 139 -53.14 30.17 1.41
N ARG A 140 -54.31 30.41 0.82
CA ARG A 140 -55.05 31.66 0.76
C ARG A 140 -55.79 31.91 2.06
#